data_AF-A0A523TGM5-F1
#
_entry.id   AF-A0A523TGM5-F1
#
_cell.length_a   1.000
_cell.length_b   1.000
_cell.length_c   1.000
_cell.angle_alpha   90.00
_cell.angle_beta   90.00
_cell.angle_gamma   90.00
#
_symmetry.space_group_name_H-M   'P 1'
#
loop_
_entity.id
_entity.type
_entity.pdbx_description
1 polymer ?
#
loop_
_entity_poly.entity_id
_entity_poly.type
_entity_poly.pdbx_seq_one_letter_code
_entity_poly.pdbx_strand_id
1 'polypeptide(L)' 'MPPKCPNCKGKMEYEPPNYVCTSCGLVVNRFEFDKTKREHFGSKPEEDDSYYEEKKKKKDYLDWYLSSDKESYDE' A
#
# COMPACT_ATOMS: atom_id res chain seq x y z
N MET A 1 -8.52 -3.65 0.70
CA MET A 1 -9.52 -2.56 0.90
C MET A 1 -9.91 -1.96 -0.45
N PRO A 2 -11.21 -1.80 -0.80
CA PRO A 2 -11.60 -1.23 -2.09
C PRO A 2 -11.20 0.25 -2.20
N PRO A 3 -10.86 0.77 -3.40
CA PRO A 3 -10.53 2.18 -3.57
C PRO A 3 -11.72 3.05 -3.18
N LYS A 4 -11.49 4.01 -2.29
CA LYS A 4 -12.51 4.92 -1.77
C LYS A 4 -12.45 6.25 -2.51
N CYS A 5 -13.60 6.78 -2.86
CA CYS A 5 -13.70 8.09 -3.50
C CYS A 5 -13.20 9.18 -2.53
N PRO A 6 -12.27 10.04 -2.94
CA PRO A 6 -11.78 11.13 -2.09
C PRO A 6 -12.85 12.17 -1.78
N ASN A 7 -13.90 12.27 -2.60
CA ASN A 7 -15.00 13.22 -2.41
C ASN A 7 -16.10 12.67 -1.49
N CYS A 8 -16.70 11.53 -1.85
CA CYS A 8 -17.90 11.01 -1.17
C CYS A 8 -17.64 9.77 -0.28
N LYS A 9 -16.39 9.28 -0.21
CA LYS A 9 -16.00 8.04 0.48
C LYS A 9 -16.70 6.77 -0.05
N GLY A 10 -17.45 6.87 -1.14
CA GLY A 10 -18.09 5.75 -1.82
C GLY A 10 -17.07 4.81 -2.47
N LYS A 11 -17.56 3.64 -2.91
CA LYS A 11 -16.74 2.67 -3.63
C LYS A 11 -16.36 3.23 -5.01
N MET A 12 -15.12 3.04 -5.39
CA MET A 12 -14.66 3.23 -6.77
C MET A 12 -14.45 1.88 -7.44
N GLU A 13 -14.76 1.81 -8.73
CA GLU A 13 -14.52 0.66 -9.59
C GLU A 13 -13.45 1.01 -10.61
N TYR A 14 -12.59 0.05 -10.91
CA TYR A 14 -11.49 0.25 -11.83
C TYR A 14 -11.92 -0.10 -13.25
N GLU A 15 -12.02 0.92 -14.09
CA GLU A 15 -12.31 0.81 -15.52
C GLU A 15 -11.11 1.36 -16.29
N PRO A 16 -10.16 0.51 -16.73
CA PRO A 16 -8.87 0.96 -17.23
C PRO A 16 -9.03 1.96 -18.39
N PRO A 17 -8.35 3.13 -18.35
CA PRO A 17 -7.28 3.51 -17.42
C PRO A 17 -7.72 4.25 -16.14
N ASN A 18 -9.02 4.41 -15.90
CA ASN A 18 -9.59 5.29 -14.88
C ASN A 18 -10.26 4.54 -13.71
N TYR A 19 -10.53 5.27 -12.64
CA TYR A 19 -11.38 4.86 -11.52
C TYR A 19 -12.68 5.66 -11.59
N VAL A 20 -13.81 4.96 -11.52
CA VAL A 20 -15.14 5.57 -11.54
C VAL A 20 -15.81 5.34 -10.19
N CYS A 21 -16.27 6.40 -9.55
CA CYS A 21 -17.05 6.28 -8.32
C CYS A 21 -18.52 5.97 -8.65
N THR A 22 -19.05 4.87 -8.11
CA THR A 22 -20.43 4.46 -8.33
C THR A 22 -21.46 5.33 -7.60
N SER A 23 -21.03 6.09 -6.58
CA SER A 23 -21.92 6.90 -5.75
C SER A 23 -22.05 8.36 -6.22
N CYS A 24 -20.97 8.98 -6.71
CA CYS A 24 -20.97 10.38 -7.15
C CYS A 24 -20.60 10.59 -8.63
N GLY A 25 -20.24 9.53 -9.36
CA GLY A 25 -19.87 9.62 -10.78
C GLY A 25 -18.48 10.23 -11.03
N LEU A 26 -17.67 10.44 -9.97
CA LEU A 26 -16.32 10.99 -10.12
C LEU A 26 -15.43 10.02 -10.90
N VAL A 27 -14.84 10.50 -11.99
CA VAL A 27 -13.86 9.79 -12.79
C VAL A 27 -12.47 10.33 -12.50
N VAL A 28 -11.54 9.47 -12.11
CA VAL A 28 -10.17 9.85 -11.72
C VAL A 28 -9.17 8.93 -12.41
N ASN A 29 -8.12 9.48 -13.01
CA ASN A 29 -7.05 8.66 -13.57
C ASN A 29 -6.27 7.96 -12.44
N ARG A 30 -5.63 6.82 -12.72
CA ARG A 30 -4.80 6.08 -11.75
C ARG A 30 -3.75 6.99 -11.08
N PHE A 31 -3.10 7.87 -11.83
CA PHE A 31 -2.09 8.79 -11.30
C PHE A 31 -2.67 9.81 -10.31
N GLU A 32 -3.78 10.44 -10.67
CA GLU A 32 -4.48 11.41 -9.83
C GLU A 32 -5.00 10.74 -8.56
N PHE A 33 -5.57 9.53 -8.69
CA PHE A 33 -6.05 8.75 -7.56
C PHE A 33 -4.92 8.42 -6.57
N ASP A 34 -3.75 8.01 -7.08
CA ASP A 34 -2.60 7.68 -6.24
C ASP A 34 -2.03 8.92 -5.55
N LYS A 35 -1.97 10.06 -6.25
CA LYS A 35 -1.57 11.35 -5.67
C LYS A 35 -2.50 11.77 -4.53
N THR A 36 -3.81 11.80 -4.78
CA THR A 36 -4.83 12.12 -3.76
C THR A 36 -4.79 11.10 -2.62
N LYS A 37 -4.55 9.82 -2.91
CA LYS A 37 -4.38 8.81 -1.87
C LYS A 37 -3.19 9.13 -0.96
N ARG A 38 -2.03 9.48 -1.53
CA ARG A 38 -0.85 9.86 -0.73
C ARG A 38 -1.07 11.13 0.08
N GLU A 39 -1.74 12.14 -0.47
CA GLU A 39 -1.99 13.40 0.24
C GLU A 39 -2.99 13.24 1.39
N HIS A 40 -4.07 12.47 1.17
CA HIS A 40 -5.14 12.31 2.17
C HIS A 40 -4.94 11.14 3.13
N PHE A 41 -4.21 10.10 2.73
CA PHE A 41 -3.98 8.89 3.53
C PHE A 41 -2.51 8.69 3.92
N GLY A 42 -1.56 9.46 3.36
CA GLY A 42 -0.12 9.31 3.62
C GLY A 42 0.37 9.78 4.98
N SER A 43 -0.52 10.20 5.89
CA SER A 43 -0.19 10.54 7.28
C SER A 43 -0.45 9.41 8.27
N LYS A 44 -0.88 8.24 7.81
CA LYS A 44 -0.95 7.04 8.65
C LYS A 44 -0.13 5.94 7.98
N PRO A 45 1.02 5.50 8.54
CA PRO A 45 1.49 4.16 8.20
C PRO A 45 0.32 3.24 8.55
N GLU A 46 -0.33 2.68 7.52
CA GLU A 46 -1.44 1.75 7.70
C GLU A 46 -0.88 0.54 8.45
N GLU A 47 -1.11 0.54 9.76
CA GLU A 47 -0.97 -0.55 10.74
C GLU A 47 -1.89 -1.76 10.39
N ASP A 48 -2.59 -1.70 9.25
CA ASP A 48 -3.59 -2.65 8.77
C ASP A 48 -3.35 -3.05 7.30
N ASP A 49 -2.08 -3.24 6.92
CA ASP A 49 -1.76 -3.87 5.64
C ASP A 49 -1.03 -5.19 5.93
N SER A 50 -1.70 -6.32 5.71
CA SER A 50 -1.11 -7.66 5.81
C SER A 50 0.18 -7.78 4.99
N TYR A 51 0.30 -6.98 3.93
CA TYR A 51 1.49 -6.86 3.09
C TYR A 51 2.70 -6.24 3.83
N TYR A 52 2.46 -5.32 4.78
CA TYR A 52 3.51 -4.70 5.60
C TYR A 52 4.04 -5.70 6.64
N GLU A 53 3.17 -6.49 7.26
CA GLU A 53 3.57 -7.58 8.15
C GLU A 53 4.43 -8.62 7.44
N GLU A 54 4.03 -9.06 6.24
CA GLU A 54 4.82 -10.01 5.46
C GLU A 54 6.19 -9.46 5.08
N LYS A 55 6.27 -8.17 4.73
CA LYS A 55 7.56 -7.51 4.45
C LYS A 55 8.45 -7.39 5.67
N LYS A 56 7.88 -7.15 6.86
CA LYS A 56 8.63 -7.11 8.11
C LYS A 56 9.21 -8.49 8.44
N LYS A 57 8.37 -9.53 8.42
CA LYS A 57 8.81 -10.93 8.65
C LYS A 57 9.93 -11.37 7.71
N LYS A 58 9.86 -10.99 6.43
CA LYS A 58 10.92 -11.28 5.44
C LYS A 58 12.22 -10.55 5.75
N LYS A 59 12.17 -9.30 6.24
CA LYS A 59 13.37 -8.53 6.62
C LYS A 59 14.01 -9.11 7.87
N ASP A 60 13.23 -9.42 8.90
CA ASP A 60 13.72 -10.05 10.13
C ASP A 60 14.40 -11.41 9.84
N TYR A 61 13.81 -12.24 8.97
CA TYR A 61 14.44 -13.51 8.55
C TYR A 61 15.77 -13.28 7.81
N LEU A 62 15.81 -12.31 6.89
CA LEU A 62 17.02 -11.98 6.15
C LEU A 62 18.13 -11.49 7.09
N ASP A 63 17.79 -10.67 8.07
CA ASP A 63 18.70 -10.09 9.03
C ASP A 63 19.28 -11.16 9.98
N TRP A 64 18.44 -12.07 10.47
CA TRP A 64 18.87 -13.24 11.24
C TRP A 64 19.82 -14.13 10.43
N TYR A 65 19.43 -14.48 9.20
CA TYR A 65 20.22 -15.35 8.32
C TYR A 65 21.59 -14.73 8.00
N LEU A 66 21.63 -13.45 7.63
CA LEU A 66 22.88 -12.73 7.33
C LEU A 66 23.75 -12.45 8.55
N SER A 67 23.18 -12.51 9.75
CA SER A 67 23.94 -12.41 11.00
C SER A 67 24.57 -13.76 11.36
N SER A 68 23.84 -14.86 11.17
CA SER A 68 24.38 -16.22 11.34
C SER A 68 25.45 -16.58 10.31
N ASP A 69 25.37 -16.06 9.08
CA ASP A 69 26.43 -16.20 8.06
C ASP A 69 27.67 -15.32 8.34
N LYS A 70 27.56 -14.25 9.13
CA LYS A 70 28.74 -13.47 9.54
C LYS A 70 29.50 -14.11 10.68
N GLU A 71 28.81 -14.78 11.61
CA GLU A 71 29.46 -15.52 12.69
C GLU A 71 30.28 -16.73 12.18
N SER A 72 30.01 -17.25 10.97
CA SER A 72 30.71 -18.40 10.39
C SER A 72 31.96 -18.04 9.54
N TYR A 73 32.19 -16.75 9.26
CA TYR A 73 33.32 -16.29 8.43
C TYR A 73 34.45 -15.60 9.23
N ASP A 74 34.27 -15.42 10.55
CA ASP A 74 35.23 -14.75 11.45
C ASP A 74 36.05 -15.74 12.32
N GLU A 75 36.03 -17.06 12.02
CA GLU A 75 36.90 -18.08 12.63
C GLU A 75 37.86 -18.73 11.62
#